data_AF-A0A976IT17-F1
#
_entry.id   AF-A0A976IT17-F1
#
_cell.length_a   1.000
_cell.length_b   1.000
_cell.length_c   1.000
_cell.angle_alpha   90.00
_cell.angle_beta   90.00
_cell.angle_gamma   90.00
#
_symmetry.space_group_name_H-M   'P 1'
#
loop_
_entity.id
_entity.type
_entity.pdbx_description
1 polymer ?
#
loop_
_entity_poly.entity_id
_entity_poly.type
_entity_poly.pdbx_seq_one_letter_code
_entity_poly.pdbx_strand_id
1 'polypeptide(L)'
;MVVVLAIGWHQARLFLTPNLTRETVYQVRYLNDGWTQQQRQNFYYTPQGTELLGIEYQWFINLELPLSHERLATDDNMRGWGFIVTPGQQADPLNPGNLPVGLGRHVDPGTGKERLDIGCATCHTGELHYQGTALRVDGGQAVQSLSNAKRGEFITTLGASVFETLLNPVKWNRFATRVAGHDEAQREQLKTEMWAFADHMKHFMQGAGNPKYYPVEEGRGRIDAVGRIANVVFGYDMDVPANYRPADAPASLPFLWDIWRFDWVQYTGFTNQAMARNVGETLGVLAPIKLVDKQGNPLPASELGETVVDVDGLHCAEGLLRMLKPPKWPQDILGNIDFERARAGKQLFADHCQHCHGPHISEPYAWPVADQANPQIPGQINSNWQWDMAGDISQQDGRPVRRDWRSTIWSMPWISTQEIGTDPKLADNYMDNRYDASKLVPGSKPVNAGDGLQVLLNLLVPKLYARWDITGAEIANYDGLNVPFRIANQRAYKARPLHGVWATPPFLHNGSVPSIYHLLSPLQQRPTTFYVGNREYDPQKLGYLTHKTEGSFFHDTRIQGNRNHGHLFTDVDIPGRIGPLLSEMQRYELLEYLKVMGNPDFDEALNGDPQNWARYSAPPPHQWSATR
;
A
#
# COMPACT_ATOMS: atom_id res chain seq x y z
N MET A 1 49.39 1.73 -12.71
CA MET A 1 48.12 1.85 -13.44
C MET A 1 47.17 0.68 -13.16
N VAL A 2 47.58 -0.57 -13.39
CA VAL A 2 46.74 -1.77 -13.15
C VAL A 2 46.25 -1.88 -11.70
N VAL A 3 47.12 -1.66 -10.71
CA VAL A 3 46.73 -1.70 -9.28
C VAL A 3 45.72 -0.60 -8.92
N VAL A 4 45.89 0.61 -9.47
CA VAL A 4 44.97 1.74 -9.23
C VAL A 4 43.60 1.48 -9.87
N LEU A 5 43.57 0.90 -11.07
CA LEU A 5 42.34 0.48 -11.74
C LEU A 5 41.65 -0.66 -11.00
N ALA A 6 42.41 -1.63 -10.48
CA ALA A 6 41.87 -2.74 -9.70
C ALA A 6 41.27 -2.27 -8.36
N ILE A 7 41.94 -1.33 -7.67
CA ILE A 7 41.43 -0.71 -6.44
C ILE A 7 40.17 0.12 -6.75
N GLY A 8 40.20 0.94 -7.81
CA GLY A 8 39.04 1.73 -8.24
C GLY A 8 37.83 0.86 -8.58
N TRP A 9 38.05 -0.22 -9.33
CA TRP A 9 37.02 -1.22 -9.64
C TRP A 9 36.47 -1.88 -8.38
N HIS A 10 37.34 -2.31 -7.46
CA HIS A 10 36.91 -2.92 -6.22
C HIS A 10 36.08 -1.97 -5.35
N GLN A 11 36.49 -0.70 -5.24
CA GLN A 11 35.74 0.33 -4.50
C GLN A 11 34.40 0.63 -5.17
N ALA A 12 34.34 0.73 -6.50
CA ALA A 12 33.10 0.90 -7.25
C ALA A 12 32.14 -0.29 -7.04
N ARG A 13 32.68 -1.52 -7.06
CA ARG A 13 31.92 -2.75 -6.80
C ARG A 13 31.33 -2.76 -5.38
N LEU A 14 32.13 -2.41 -4.37
CA LEU A 14 31.64 -2.29 -2.99
C LEU A 14 30.57 -1.20 -2.86
N PHE A 15 30.76 -0.06 -3.52
CA PHE A 15 29.82 1.05 -3.49
C PHE A 15 28.46 0.70 -4.11
N LEU A 16 28.46 -0.10 -5.17
CA LEU A 16 27.25 -0.53 -5.90
C LEU A 16 26.68 -1.87 -5.42
N THR A 17 27.26 -2.45 -4.37
CA THR A 17 26.76 -3.71 -3.81
C THR A 17 25.34 -3.49 -3.25
N PRO A 18 24.36 -4.35 -3.61
CA PRO A 18 23.00 -4.22 -3.11
C PRO A 18 22.94 -4.50 -1.60
N ASN A 19 22.01 -3.83 -0.92
CA ASN A 19 21.74 -4.00 0.51
C ASN A 19 20.63 -5.05 0.68
N LEU A 20 21.04 -6.32 0.77
CA LEU A 20 20.14 -7.48 0.75
C LEU A 20 20.08 -8.16 2.11
N THR A 21 18.86 -8.48 2.56
CA THR A 21 18.68 -9.43 3.66
C THR A 21 18.93 -10.85 3.16
N ARG A 22 19.27 -11.75 4.08
CA ARG A 22 19.34 -13.19 3.79
C ARG A 22 18.26 -13.90 4.57
N GLU A 23 17.45 -14.65 3.84
CA GLU A 23 16.34 -15.42 4.38
C GLU A 23 16.43 -16.84 3.85
N THR A 24 16.07 -17.82 4.67
CA THR A 24 16.01 -19.23 4.26
C THR A 24 14.59 -19.73 4.43
N VAL A 25 13.97 -20.11 3.31
CA VAL A 25 12.59 -20.58 3.27
C VAL A 25 12.57 -22.00 2.71
N TYR A 26 12.15 -22.96 3.53
CA TYR A 26 12.02 -24.36 3.12
C TYR A 26 10.62 -24.70 2.64
N GLN A 27 9.60 -24.00 3.16
CA GLN A 27 8.20 -24.23 2.83
C GLN A 27 7.38 -22.97 3.05
N VAL A 28 6.23 -22.88 2.37
CA VAL A 28 5.26 -21.79 2.48
C VAL A 28 3.93 -22.32 3.03
N ARG A 29 3.37 -21.62 4.02
CA ARG A 29 2.04 -21.87 4.60
C ARG A 29 1.20 -20.61 4.45
N TYR A 30 0.06 -20.71 3.76
CA TYR A 30 -0.91 -19.63 3.69
C TYR A 30 -1.76 -19.59 4.97
N LEU A 31 -1.94 -18.41 5.56
CA LEU A 31 -2.68 -18.22 6.81
C LEU A 31 -4.14 -17.79 6.61
N ASN A 32 -4.46 -17.21 5.46
CA ASN A 32 -5.78 -16.69 5.16
C ASN A 32 -6.62 -17.74 4.42
N ASP A 33 -7.90 -17.80 4.80
CA ASP A 33 -8.93 -18.53 4.06
C ASP A 33 -9.72 -17.57 3.14
N GLY A 34 -10.55 -18.14 2.26
CA GLY A 34 -11.52 -17.38 1.45
C GLY A 34 -11.19 -17.31 -0.04
N TRP A 35 -9.96 -17.65 -0.43
CA TRP A 35 -9.54 -17.71 -1.84
C TRP A 35 -9.11 -19.11 -2.26
N THR A 36 -9.53 -19.50 -3.47
CA THR A 36 -8.90 -20.61 -4.21
C THR A 36 -7.47 -20.22 -4.62
N GLN A 37 -6.68 -21.19 -5.07
CA GLN A 37 -5.35 -20.91 -5.63
C GLN A 37 -5.43 -19.92 -6.80
N GLN A 38 -6.38 -20.10 -7.73
CA GLN A 38 -6.55 -19.20 -8.88
C GLN A 38 -6.91 -17.78 -8.45
N GLN A 39 -7.85 -17.62 -7.52
CA GLN A 39 -8.24 -16.29 -7.01
C GLN A 39 -7.06 -15.57 -6.37
N ARG A 40 -6.22 -16.29 -5.64
CA ARG A 40 -4.98 -15.74 -5.09
C ARG A 40 -4.00 -15.32 -6.18
N GLN A 41 -3.80 -16.14 -7.22
CA GLN A 41 -2.95 -15.76 -8.36
C GLN A 41 -3.48 -14.53 -9.10
N ASN A 42 -4.80 -14.42 -9.25
CA ASN A 42 -5.43 -13.21 -9.81
C ASN A 42 -5.10 -11.98 -8.94
N PHE A 43 -5.31 -12.05 -7.62
CA PHE A 43 -4.92 -10.93 -6.74
C PHE A 43 -3.41 -10.60 -6.83
N TYR A 44 -2.56 -11.60 -7.01
CA TYR A 44 -1.11 -11.41 -7.08
C TYR A 44 -0.63 -10.76 -8.37
N TYR A 45 -1.28 -10.99 -9.51
CA TYR A 45 -0.73 -10.65 -10.83
C TYR A 45 -1.70 -9.94 -11.77
N THR A 46 -2.94 -9.67 -11.34
CA THR A 46 -3.83 -8.75 -12.06
C THR A 46 -3.21 -7.35 -12.06
N PRO A 47 -2.99 -6.75 -13.25
CA PRO A 47 -2.38 -5.43 -13.34
C PRO A 47 -3.34 -4.33 -12.87
N GLN A 48 -2.77 -3.19 -12.50
CA GLN A 48 -3.51 -1.97 -12.18
C GLN A 48 -3.36 -0.91 -13.28
N GLY A 49 -2.43 -1.10 -14.21
CA GLY A 49 -2.03 -0.09 -15.20
C GLY A 49 -0.93 0.84 -14.67
N THR A 50 -0.08 0.36 -13.77
CA THR A 50 1.07 1.10 -13.25
C THR A 50 2.28 0.88 -14.13
N GLU A 51 3.12 1.90 -14.32
CA GLU A 51 4.34 1.75 -15.10
C GLU A 51 5.49 2.42 -14.36
N LEU A 52 6.43 1.65 -13.83
CA LEU A 52 7.61 2.17 -13.11
C LEU A 52 8.49 3.05 -14.04
N LEU A 53 8.06 4.29 -14.24
CA LEU A 53 8.54 5.26 -15.23
C LEU A 53 8.51 4.75 -16.69
N GLY A 54 7.67 3.77 -16.99
CA GLY A 54 7.57 3.16 -18.32
C GLY A 54 8.61 2.08 -18.60
N ILE A 55 9.26 1.47 -17.59
CA ILE A 55 10.19 0.36 -17.86
C ILE A 55 9.46 -0.80 -18.54
N GLU A 56 10.03 -1.32 -19.63
CA GLU A 56 9.47 -2.48 -20.31
C GLU A 56 9.75 -3.77 -19.51
N TYR A 57 8.78 -4.68 -19.53
CA TYR A 57 8.84 -5.93 -18.79
C TYR A 57 10.09 -6.76 -19.14
N GLN A 58 10.37 -6.89 -20.44
CA GLN A 58 11.53 -7.61 -20.94
C GLN A 58 12.85 -6.96 -20.55
N TRP A 59 12.89 -5.64 -20.35
CA TRP A 59 14.09 -4.96 -19.88
C TRP A 59 14.34 -5.30 -18.42
N PHE A 60 13.32 -5.19 -17.57
CA PHE A 60 13.43 -5.45 -16.14
C PHE A 60 13.99 -6.84 -15.83
N ILE A 61 13.41 -7.90 -16.42
CA ILE A 61 13.86 -9.29 -16.19
C ILE A 61 15.25 -9.55 -16.77
N ASN A 62 15.70 -8.70 -17.70
CA ASN A 62 17.01 -8.83 -18.35
C ASN A 62 18.10 -7.89 -17.82
N LEU A 63 17.79 -6.97 -16.92
CA LEU A 63 18.82 -6.15 -16.30
C LEU A 63 19.71 -7.02 -15.40
N GLU A 64 20.99 -6.71 -15.40
CA GLU A 64 21.98 -7.32 -14.52
C GLU A 64 22.36 -6.32 -13.42
N LEU A 65 22.69 -6.79 -12.23
CA LEU A 65 23.21 -5.94 -11.15
C LEU A 65 24.45 -5.15 -11.61
N PRO A 66 24.74 -3.97 -11.04
CA PRO A 66 25.88 -3.17 -11.47
C PRO A 66 27.20 -3.91 -11.25
N LEU A 67 28.09 -3.87 -12.25
CA LEU A 67 29.41 -4.55 -12.20
C LEU A 67 29.33 -6.05 -11.91
N SER A 68 28.21 -6.69 -12.28
CA SER A 68 27.94 -8.12 -12.12
C SER A 68 27.37 -8.73 -13.42
N HIS A 69 27.44 -10.06 -13.51
CA HIS A 69 26.74 -10.84 -14.54
C HIS A 69 25.40 -11.40 -14.04
N GLU A 70 25.13 -11.27 -12.75
CA GLU A 70 23.89 -11.72 -12.12
C GLU A 70 22.72 -10.82 -12.52
N ARG A 71 21.55 -11.42 -12.78
CA ARG A 71 20.32 -10.66 -13.06
C ARG A 71 19.89 -9.89 -11.82
N LEU A 72 19.32 -8.70 -12.02
CA LEU A 72 18.75 -7.91 -10.93
C LEU A 72 17.55 -8.64 -10.32
N ALA A 73 16.66 -9.18 -11.16
CA ALA A 73 15.40 -9.77 -10.75
C ALA A 73 15.50 -11.29 -10.46
N THR A 74 16.60 -11.76 -9.88
CA THR A 74 16.65 -13.15 -9.35
C THR A 74 15.85 -13.26 -8.06
N ASP A 75 15.32 -14.44 -7.76
CA ASP A 75 14.62 -14.76 -6.51
C ASP A 75 15.33 -14.24 -5.25
N ASP A 76 16.64 -14.46 -5.15
CA ASP A 76 17.42 -14.10 -3.95
C ASP A 76 17.58 -12.58 -3.79
N ASN A 77 17.90 -11.86 -4.86
CA ASN A 77 17.95 -10.40 -4.84
C ASN A 77 16.58 -9.78 -4.49
N MET A 78 15.51 -10.26 -5.13
CA MET A 78 14.17 -9.74 -4.87
C MET A 78 13.72 -10.04 -3.44
N ARG A 79 13.95 -11.28 -2.94
CA ARG A 79 13.69 -11.64 -1.54
C ARG A 79 14.52 -10.79 -0.57
N GLY A 80 15.80 -10.56 -0.90
CA GLY A 80 16.71 -9.75 -0.09
C GLY A 80 16.32 -8.27 0.00
N TRP A 81 15.56 -7.75 -0.96
CA TRP A 81 14.94 -6.41 -0.83
C TRP A 81 13.59 -6.41 -0.11
N GLY A 82 13.16 -7.56 0.39
CA GLY A 82 11.89 -7.73 1.08
C GLY A 82 10.69 -7.89 0.13
N PHE A 83 10.90 -8.20 -1.15
CA PHE A 83 9.81 -8.73 -1.98
C PHE A 83 9.50 -10.18 -1.59
N ILE A 84 8.34 -10.67 -1.98
CA ILE A 84 7.86 -12.00 -1.63
C ILE A 84 7.98 -12.90 -2.84
N VAL A 85 8.82 -13.95 -2.73
CA VAL A 85 9.08 -14.89 -3.81
C VAL A 85 8.72 -16.30 -3.35
N THR A 86 7.92 -17.01 -4.13
CA THR A 86 7.57 -18.40 -3.83
C THR A 86 8.77 -19.31 -4.12
N PRO A 87 9.25 -20.13 -3.17
CA PRO A 87 10.32 -21.08 -3.44
C PRO A 87 9.94 -22.04 -4.58
N GLY A 88 10.83 -22.17 -5.57
CA GLY A 88 10.60 -23.06 -6.71
C GLY A 88 9.50 -22.61 -7.68
N GLN A 89 9.14 -21.32 -7.67
CA GLN A 89 8.14 -20.74 -8.58
C GLN A 89 8.38 -21.13 -10.03
N GLN A 90 7.31 -21.51 -10.72
CA GLN A 90 7.32 -21.87 -12.13
C GLN A 90 6.54 -20.83 -12.93
N ALA A 91 7.00 -20.58 -14.15
CA ALA A 91 6.37 -19.63 -15.04
C ALA A 91 4.98 -20.12 -15.43
N ASP A 92 4.02 -19.20 -15.43
CA ASP A 92 2.65 -19.44 -15.88
C ASP A 92 2.15 -18.25 -16.73
N PRO A 93 0.94 -18.31 -17.33
CA PRO A 93 0.44 -17.21 -18.15
C PRO A 93 0.33 -15.85 -17.45
N LEU A 94 0.02 -15.82 -16.15
CA LEU A 94 -0.09 -14.61 -15.34
C LEU A 94 1.29 -14.09 -14.89
N ASN A 95 2.23 -15.00 -14.65
CA ASN A 95 3.60 -14.65 -14.25
C ASN A 95 4.67 -15.42 -15.05
N PRO A 96 4.88 -15.07 -16.33
CA PRO A 96 5.82 -15.80 -17.19
C PRO A 96 7.30 -15.58 -16.85
N GLY A 97 7.61 -14.49 -16.11
CA GLY A 97 8.97 -14.11 -15.73
C GLY A 97 9.37 -14.51 -14.32
N ASN A 98 8.56 -15.30 -13.62
CA ASN A 98 8.76 -15.68 -12.21
C ASN A 98 8.99 -14.47 -11.29
N LEU A 99 8.26 -13.39 -11.51
CA LEU A 99 8.38 -12.20 -10.69
C LEU A 99 7.81 -12.42 -9.27
N PRO A 100 8.27 -11.64 -8.27
CA PRO A 100 7.68 -11.64 -6.94
C PRO A 100 6.19 -11.33 -6.93
N VAL A 101 5.50 -11.72 -5.86
CA VAL A 101 4.08 -11.39 -5.64
C VAL A 101 3.83 -9.90 -5.82
N GLY A 102 2.85 -9.58 -6.68
CA GLY A 102 2.47 -8.21 -6.99
C GLY A 102 3.21 -7.58 -8.16
N LEU A 103 4.30 -8.16 -8.66
CA LEU A 103 4.99 -7.68 -9.85
C LEU A 103 4.52 -8.47 -11.07
N GLY A 104 3.89 -7.78 -12.02
CA GLY A 104 3.27 -8.37 -13.21
C GLY A 104 3.60 -7.59 -14.48
N ARG A 105 2.68 -7.66 -15.44
CA ARG A 105 2.76 -6.90 -16.70
C ARG A 105 1.39 -6.55 -17.24
N HIS A 106 1.32 -5.46 -17.99
CA HIS A 106 0.22 -5.17 -18.90
C HIS A 106 0.77 -4.70 -20.25
N VAL A 107 -0.10 -4.69 -21.26
CA VAL A 107 0.20 -4.07 -22.54
C VAL A 107 -0.32 -2.64 -22.51
N ASP A 108 0.57 -1.67 -22.72
CA ASP A 108 0.18 -0.29 -22.95
C ASP A 108 -0.58 -0.21 -24.28
N PRO A 109 -1.88 0.14 -24.29
CA PRO A 109 -2.70 0.16 -25.51
C PRO A 109 -2.26 1.23 -26.51
N GLY A 110 -1.59 2.30 -26.07
CA GLY A 110 -1.10 3.36 -26.94
C GLY A 110 0.17 2.99 -27.69
N THR A 111 1.04 2.18 -27.06
CA THR A 111 2.34 1.81 -27.65
C THR A 111 2.42 0.34 -28.10
N GLY A 112 1.51 -0.52 -27.64
CA GLY A 112 1.55 -1.96 -27.85
C GLY A 112 2.67 -2.67 -27.07
N LYS A 113 3.35 -1.96 -26.15
CA LYS A 113 4.51 -2.47 -25.42
C LYS A 113 4.10 -3.10 -24.09
N GLU A 114 4.80 -4.16 -23.71
CA GLU A 114 4.63 -4.80 -22.40
C GLU A 114 5.42 -4.03 -21.33
N ARG A 115 4.71 -3.52 -20.33
CA ARG A 115 5.26 -2.73 -19.23
C ARG A 115 5.30 -3.54 -17.95
N LEU A 116 6.25 -3.23 -17.08
CA LEU A 116 6.28 -3.78 -15.73
C LEU A 116 5.16 -3.11 -14.91
N ASP A 117 4.22 -3.92 -14.42
CA ASP A 117 3.15 -3.48 -13.53
C ASP A 117 3.48 -3.85 -12.07
N ILE A 118 3.22 -2.92 -11.17
CA ILE A 118 3.27 -3.07 -9.72
C ILE A 118 1.83 -3.08 -9.20
N GLY A 119 1.31 -4.27 -8.94
CA GLY A 119 -0.03 -4.54 -8.43
C GLY A 119 -0.18 -4.33 -6.91
N CYS A 120 -1.44 -4.32 -6.43
CA CYS A 120 -1.77 -4.11 -5.01
C CYS A 120 -1.02 -5.07 -4.09
N ALA A 121 -0.88 -6.33 -4.53
CA ALA A 121 -0.27 -7.41 -3.76
C ALA A 121 1.20 -7.16 -3.42
N THR A 122 1.90 -6.27 -4.14
CA THR A 122 3.29 -5.87 -3.82
C THR A 122 3.37 -5.23 -2.45
N CYS A 123 2.35 -4.45 -2.10
CA CYS A 123 2.27 -3.71 -0.84
C CYS A 123 1.39 -4.42 0.20
N HIS A 124 0.35 -5.10 -0.27
CA HIS A 124 -0.70 -5.68 0.57
C HIS A 124 -0.65 -7.21 0.64
N THR A 125 0.55 -7.79 0.59
CA THR A 125 0.80 -9.18 0.96
C THR A 125 1.95 -9.21 1.96
N GLY A 126 1.71 -9.81 3.12
CA GLY A 126 2.72 -9.96 4.17
C GLY A 126 3.32 -11.36 4.19
N GLU A 127 4.49 -11.50 4.81
CA GLU A 127 5.11 -12.80 5.07
C GLU A 127 5.90 -12.74 6.37
N LEU A 128 5.66 -13.72 7.25
CA LEU A 128 6.41 -13.91 8.50
C LEU A 128 7.24 -15.18 8.37
N HIS A 129 8.44 -15.23 8.94
CA HIS A 129 9.26 -16.43 8.95
C HIS A 129 9.33 -17.00 10.37
N TYR A 130 9.21 -18.32 10.50
CA TYR A 130 9.43 -19.00 11.77
C TYR A 130 10.11 -20.33 11.52
N GLN A 131 11.35 -20.47 12.01
CA GLN A 131 12.13 -21.72 11.91
C GLN A 131 12.21 -22.26 10.46
N GLY A 132 12.38 -21.36 9.49
CA GLY A 132 12.50 -21.69 8.06
C GLY A 132 11.17 -21.97 7.33
N THR A 133 10.03 -21.79 8.00
CA THR A 133 8.69 -21.78 7.38
C THR A 133 8.24 -20.35 7.11
N ALA A 134 7.89 -20.04 5.86
CA ALA A 134 7.26 -18.77 5.50
C ALA A 134 5.74 -18.85 5.68
N LEU A 135 5.21 -18.03 6.58
CA LEU A 135 3.79 -17.85 6.83
C LEU A 135 3.29 -16.68 5.98
N ARG A 136 2.63 -17.00 4.86
CA ARG A 136 2.09 -16.02 3.92
C ARG A 136 0.77 -15.46 4.42
N VAL A 137 0.68 -14.13 4.44
CA VAL A 137 -0.48 -13.36 4.89
C VAL A 137 -1.05 -12.59 3.70
N ASP A 138 -2.09 -13.14 3.06
CA ASP A 138 -2.80 -12.47 1.98
C ASP A 138 -3.54 -11.24 2.53
N GLY A 139 -3.47 -10.11 1.81
CA GLY A 139 -3.97 -8.82 2.32
C GLY A 139 -3.17 -8.26 3.50
N GLY A 140 -2.00 -8.82 3.82
CA GLY A 140 -1.16 -8.40 4.95
C GLY A 140 -0.24 -7.21 4.64
N GLN A 141 0.68 -6.93 5.57
CA GLN A 141 1.67 -5.85 5.45
C GLN A 141 2.97 -6.37 4.82
N ALA A 142 3.32 -5.87 3.63
CA ALA A 142 4.62 -6.16 3.03
C ALA A 142 5.75 -5.42 3.75
N VAL A 143 6.95 -5.99 3.73
CA VAL A 143 8.19 -5.38 4.26
C VAL A 143 9.23 -5.11 3.16
N GLN A 144 8.74 -4.88 1.94
CA GLN A 144 9.57 -4.56 0.77
C GLN A 144 10.19 -3.15 0.85
N SER A 145 11.10 -2.86 -0.08
CA SER A 145 11.89 -1.60 -0.14
C SER A 145 11.75 -0.78 -1.42
N LEU A 146 10.69 -0.98 -2.16
CA LEU A 146 10.31 -0.31 -3.41
C LEU A 146 10.52 1.20 -3.36
N SER A 147 10.14 1.85 -2.27
CA SER A 147 10.18 3.31 -2.14
C SER A 147 11.44 3.85 -1.43
N ASN A 148 12.28 2.97 -0.87
CA ASN A 148 13.51 3.40 -0.19
C ASN A 148 14.59 3.82 -1.20
N ALA A 149 14.90 5.11 -1.21
CA ALA A 149 15.90 5.71 -2.09
C ALA A 149 17.34 5.67 -1.54
N LYS A 150 17.61 4.90 -0.47
CA LYS A 150 18.99 4.69 -0.02
C LYS A 150 19.79 3.85 -1.00
N ARG A 151 21.11 4.05 -0.98
CA ARG A 151 22.06 3.30 -1.78
C ARG A 151 21.98 1.81 -1.46
N GLY A 152 21.93 0.99 -2.50
CA GLY A 152 21.87 -0.48 -2.39
C GLY A 152 20.45 -1.02 -2.26
N GLU A 153 19.45 -0.16 -2.08
CA GLU A 153 18.04 -0.56 -2.13
C GLU A 153 17.55 -0.71 -3.57
N PHE A 154 16.38 -1.33 -3.73
CA PHE A 154 15.85 -1.76 -5.01
C PHE A 154 15.86 -0.65 -6.07
N ILE A 155 15.26 0.51 -5.80
CA ILE A 155 15.09 1.54 -6.83
C ILE A 155 16.41 2.21 -7.24
N THR A 156 17.35 2.38 -6.29
CA THR A 156 18.66 2.96 -6.61
C THR A 156 19.54 1.96 -7.35
N THR A 157 19.43 0.67 -7.03
CA THR A 157 20.12 -0.42 -7.73
C THR A 157 19.55 -0.63 -9.13
N LEU A 158 18.23 -0.48 -9.31
CA LEU A 158 17.58 -0.50 -10.62
C LEU A 158 18.11 0.62 -11.51
N GLY A 159 18.12 1.86 -11.01
CA GLY A 159 18.67 2.99 -11.75
C GLY A 159 20.13 2.80 -12.11
N ALA A 160 20.96 2.37 -11.15
CA ALA A 160 22.37 2.07 -11.41
C ALA A 160 22.56 0.97 -12.46
N SER A 161 21.71 -0.07 -12.44
CA SER A 161 21.74 -1.16 -13.42
C SER A 161 21.40 -0.68 -14.84
N VAL A 162 20.44 0.23 -14.97
CA VAL A 162 20.06 0.83 -16.26
C VAL A 162 21.22 1.66 -16.82
N PHE A 163 21.75 2.61 -16.04
CA PHE A 163 22.85 3.45 -16.49
C PHE A 163 24.12 2.66 -16.80
N GLU A 164 24.48 1.67 -15.97
CA GLU A 164 25.68 0.85 -16.23
C GLU A 164 25.49 -0.04 -17.47
N THR A 165 24.27 -0.55 -17.71
CA THR A 165 23.97 -1.31 -18.94
C THR A 165 24.15 -0.45 -20.20
N LEU A 166 23.75 0.83 -20.16
CA LEU A 166 23.91 1.76 -21.28
C LEU A 166 25.35 2.19 -21.53
N LEU A 167 26.14 2.33 -20.45
CA LEU A 167 27.51 2.85 -20.51
C LEU A 167 28.58 1.77 -20.70
N ASN A 168 28.29 0.51 -20.40
CA ASN A 168 29.21 -0.61 -20.53
C ASN A 168 28.94 -1.41 -21.82
N PRO A 169 29.79 -1.32 -22.86
CA PRO A 169 29.53 -1.98 -24.15
C PRO A 169 29.39 -3.50 -24.05
N VAL A 170 30.13 -4.14 -23.13
CA VAL A 170 30.10 -5.59 -22.95
C VAL A 170 28.78 -6.02 -22.30
N LYS A 171 28.31 -5.25 -21.32
CA LYS A 171 27.02 -5.49 -20.66
C LYS A 171 25.85 -5.19 -21.59
N TRP A 172 25.92 -4.07 -22.31
CA TRP A 172 25.00 -3.70 -23.38
C TRP A 172 24.81 -4.84 -24.36
N ASN A 173 25.90 -5.41 -24.89
CA ASN A 173 25.80 -6.50 -25.86
C ASN A 173 25.06 -7.72 -25.31
N ARG A 174 25.30 -8.13 -24.06
CA ARG A 174 24.55 -9.23 -23.43
C ARG A 174 23.08 -8.89 -23.25
N PHE A 175 22.77 -7.70 -22.75
CA PHE A 175 21.40 -7.23 -22.57
C PHE A 175 20.66 -7.20 -23.91
N ALA A 176 21.20 -6.50 -24.90
CA ALA A 176 20.61 -6.34 -26.22
C ALA A 176 20.44 -7.67 -26.96
N THR A 177 21.37 -8.62 -26.80
CA THR A 177 21.23 -9.98 -27.34
C THR A 177 19.99 -10.68 -26.80
N ARG A 178 19.69 -10.51 -25.51
CA ARG A 178 18.59 -11.21 -24.83
C ARG A 178 17.23 -10.56 -25.10
N VAL A 179 17.21 -9.26 -25.38
CA VAL A 179 15.97 -8.49 -25.62
C VAL A 179 15.63 -8.37 -27.11
N ALA A 180 16.61 -8.04 -27.96
CA ALA A 180 16.41 -7.73 -29.39
C ALA A 180 17.14 -8.72 -30.33
N GLY A 181 17.76 -9.79 -29.82
CA GLY A 181 18.50 -10.73 -30.64
C GLY A 181 19.76 -10.12 -31.26
N HIS A 182 20.11 -10.50 -32.49
CA HIS A 182 21.32 -10.05 -33.20
C HIS A 182 21.04 -9.03 -34.32
N ASP A 183 19.78 -8.65 -34.51
CA ASP A 183 19.41 -7.67 -35.54
C ASP A 183 19.90 -6.27 -35.17
N GLU A 184 20.68 -5.64 -36.06
CA GLU A 184 21.33 -4.37 -35.77
C GLU A 184 20.32 -3.21 -35.66
N ALA A 185 19.28 -3.20 -36.51
CA ALA A 185 18.26 -2.17 -36.49
C ALA A 185 17.43 -2.22 -35.19
N GLN A 186 17.02 -3.41 -34.75
CA GLN A 186 16.31 -3.60 -33.48
C GLN A 186 17.18 -3.21 -32.28
N ARG A 187 18.49 -3.50 -32.32
CA ARG A 187 19.43 -3.11 -31.25
C ARG A 187 19.60 -1.59 -31.16
N GLU A 188 19.72 -0.90 -32.29
CA GLU A 188 19.82 0.57 -32.29
C GLU A 188 18.51 1.25 -31.85
N GLN A 189 17.36 0.67 -32.23
CA GLN A 189 16.08 1.10 -31.71
C GLN A 189 16.00 0.90 -30.18
N LEU A 190 16.30 -0.30 -29.69
CA LEU A 190 16.33 -0.61 -28.25
C LEU A 190 17.25 0.35 -27.48
N LYS A 191 18.41 0.69 -28.05
CA LYS A 191 19.35 1.64 -27.45
C LYS A 191 18.76 3.03 -27.32
N THR A 192 18.12 3.50 -28.40
CA THR A 192 17.44 4.81 -28.42
C THR A 192 16.34 4.87 -27.37
N GLU A 193 15.51 3.83 -27.28
CA GLU A 193 14.41 3.74 -26.34
C GLU A 193 14.90 3.66 -24.88
N MET A 194 15.96 2.88 -24.60
CA MET A 194 16.54 2.83 -23.27
C MET A 194 17.20 4.14 -22.85
N TRP A 195 17.83 4.89 -23.76
CA TRP A 195 18.32 6.23 -23.46
C TRP A 195 17.17 7.19 -23.13
N ALA A 196 16.06 7.15 -23.88
CA ALA A 196 14.87 7.93 -23.58
C ALA A 196 14.28 7.58 -22.20
N PHE A 197 14.25 6.30 -21.85
CA PHE A 197 13.85 5.85 -20.51
C PHE A 197 14.81 6.32 -19.41
N ALA A 198 16.13 6.28 -19.65
CA ALA A 198 17.13 6.77 -18.70
C ALA A 198 17.01 8.30 -18.49
N ASP A 199 16.72 9.06 -19.54
CA ASP A 199 16.45 10.49 -19.46
C ASP A 199 15.15 10.78 -18.69
N HIS A 200 14.09 10.00 -18.93
CA HIS A 200 12.84 10.07 -18.17
C HIS A 200 13.08 9.80 -16.67
N MET A 201 13.86 8.77 -16.34
CA MET A 201 14.25 8.46 -14.98
C MET A 201 15.04 9.60 -14.32
N LYS A 202 16.00 10.18 -15.04
CA LYS A 202 16.77 11.33 -14.56
C LYS A 202 15.87 12.54 -14.29
N HIS A 203 14.92 12.82 -15.17
CA HIS A 203 13.96 13.91 -14.99
C HIS A 203 13.09 13.70 -13.74
N PHE A 204 12.55 12.49 -13.56
CA PHE A 204 11.81 12.14 -12.35
C PHE A 204 12.65 12.30 -11.07
N MET A 205 13.91 11.83 -11.07
CA MET A 205 14.84 11.98 -9.94
C MET A 205 15.21 13.43 -9.62
N GLN A 206 15.10 14.35 -10.59
CA GLN A 206 15.31 15.79 -10.37
C GLN A 206 14.06 16.46 -9.78
N GLY A 207 12.87 15.95 -10.10
CA GLY A 207 11.56 16.40 -9.63
C GLY A 207 10.98 15.56 -8.48
N ALA A 208 9.84 14.90 -8.72
CA ALA A 208 9.09 14.16 -7.72
C ALA A 208 9.88 13.03 -7.03
N GLY A 209 10.87 12.43 -7.68
CA GLY A 209 11.74 11.40 -7.11
C GLY A 209 12.95 11.93 -6.33
N ASN A 210 13.10 13.25 -6.21
CA ASN A 210 14.29 13.85 -5.60
C ASN A 210 14.36 13.56 -4.09
N PRO A 211 15.45 12.94 -3.57
CA PRO A 211 15.58 12.60 -2.15
C PRO A 211 15.41 13.76 -1.17
N LYS A 212 15.62 15.01 -1.61
CA LYS A 212 15.39 16.20 -0.75
C LYS A 212 13.93 16.34 -0.29
N TYR A 213 12.98 15.79 -1.04
CA TYR A 213 11.56 15.76 -0.68
C TYR A 213 11.21 14.58 0.23
N TYR A 214 12.13 13.66 0.49
CA TYR A 214 11.94 12.48 1.35
C TYR A 214 13.02 12.45 2.45
N PRO A 215 13.07 13.46 3.33
CA PRO A 215 14.15 13.60 4.32
C PRO A 215 14.09 12.54 5.43
N VAL A 216 12.93 11.93 5.65
CA VAL A 216 12.77 10.77 6.54
C VAL A 216 12.84 9.50 5.68
N GLU A 217 13.81 8.64 5.98
CA GLU A 217 13.95 7.37 5.27
C GLU A 217 12.76 6.45 5.59
N GLU A 218 12.05 6.05 4.54
CA GLU A 218 10.86 5.20 4.67
C GLU A 218 11.24 3.78 5.15
N GLY A 219 12.40 3.28 4.72
CA GLY A 219 12.92 1.99 5.14
C GLY A 219 12.17 0.81 4.50
N ARG A 220 11.95 -0.25 5.27
CA ARG A 220 11.24 -1.47 4.83
C ARG A 220 9.78 -1.43 5.29
N GLY A 221 8.83 -1.64 4.37
CA GLY A 221 7.39 -1.80 4.68
C GLY A 221 6.62 -0.54 5.04
N ARG A 222 7.19 0.64 4.77
CA ARG A 222 6.53 1.94 5.00
C ARG A 222 6.71 2.85 3.79
N ILE A 223 5.75 3.76 3.62
CA ILE A 223 5.74 4.73 2.52
C ILE A 223 4.89 5.96 2.92
N ASP A 224 5.34 7.16 2.56
CA ASP A 224 4.48 8.36 2.62
C ASP A 224 3.63 8.43 1.34
N ALA A 225 2.64 7.54 1.24
CA ALA A 225 1.86 7.34 0.02
C ALA A 225 1.15 8.63 -0.43
N VAL A 226 0.49 9.33 0.50
CA VAL A 226 -0.28 10.55 0.16
C VAL A 226 0.64 11.69 -0.26
N GLY A 227 1.77 11.90 0.45
CA GLY A 227 2.77 12.89 0.05
C GLY A 227 3.39 12.58 -1.32
N ARG A 228 3.67 11.30 -1.60
CA ARG A 228 4.17 10.84 -2.90
C ARG A 228 3.16 11.06 -4.02
N ILE A 229 1.91 10.62 -3.84
CA ILE A 229 0.83 10.84 -4.80
C ILE A 229 0.74 12.33 -5.13
N ALA A 230 0.74 13.20 -4.13
CA ALA A 230 0.61 14.63 -4.35
C ALA A 230 1.82 15.23 -5.10
N ASN A 231 3.05 14.80 -4.78
CA ASN A 231 4.25 15.22 -5.50
C ASN A 231 4.27 14.73 -6.97
N VAL A 232 3.81 13.50 -7.22
CA VAL A 232 3.71 12.93 -8.56
C VAL A 232 2.61 13.66 -9.34
N VAL A 233 1.37 13.60 -8.89
CA VAL A 233 0.22 14.12 -9.63
C VAL A 233 0.26 15.64 -9.77
N PHE A 234 0.38 16.37 -8.66
CA PHE A 234 0.28 17.83 -8.68
C PHE A 234 1.61 18.52 -9.00
N GLY A 235 2.74 17.83 -8.81
CA GLY A 235 4.07 18.38 -9.09
C GLY A 235 4.61 17.97 -10.46
N TYR A 236 4.71 16.66 -10.69
CA TYR A 236 5.33 16.08 -11.87
C TYR A 236 4.37 16.03 -13.06
N ASP A 237 3.22 15.34 -12.94
CA ASP A 237 2.29 15.13 -14.06
C ASP A 237 1.58 16.41 -14.50
N MET A 238 1.36 17.34 -13.56
CA MET A 238 0.83 18.67 -13.86
C MET A 238 1.89 19.67 -14.33
N ASP A 239 3.18 19.31 -14.34
CA ASP A 239 4.30 20.22 -14.62
C ASP A 239 4.22 21.51 -13.78
N VAL A 240 4.12 21.35 -12.45
CA VAL A 240 4.15 22.45 -11.48
C VAL A 240 5.21 22.15 -10.42
N PRO A 241 6.51 22.37 -10.70
CA PRO A 241 7.58 22.08 -9.74
C PRO A 241 7.44 22.79 -8.39
N ALA A 242 6.71 23.91 -8.34
CA ALA A 242 6.39 24.63 -7.12
C ALA A 242 5.45 23.85 -6.17
N ASN A 243 4.83 22.75 -6.64
CA ASN A 243 3.97 21.89 -5.83
C ASN A 243 4.73 20.81 -5.07
N TYR A 244 6.02 20.58 -5.33
CA TYR A 244 6.76 19.60 -4.54
C TYR A 244 6.82 20.00 -3.06
N ARG A 245 6.43 19.08 -2.17
CA ARG A 245 6.44 19.22 -0.72
C ARG A 245 7.27 18.11 -0.08
N PRO A 246 7.86 18.35 1.12
CA PRO A 246 8.39 17.25 1.92
C PRO A 246 7.30 16.21 2.21
N ALA A 247 7.60 14.96 1.87
CA ALA A 247 6.89 13.75 2.24
C ALA A 247 7.75 13.01 3.27
N ASP A 248 7.63 13.47 4.51
CA ASP A 248 8.45 13.11 5.67
C ASP A 248 7.66 12.36 6.75
N ALA A 249 6.54 11.73 6.38
CA ALA A 249 5.67 10.98 7.28
C ALA A 249 5.37 9.55 6.77
N PRO A 250 6.37 8.65 6.69
CA PRO A 250 6.15 7.30 6.18
C PRO A 250 5.18 6.50 7.06
N ALA A 251 4.15 5.95 6.44
CA ALA A 251 3.16 5.09 7.08
C ALA A 251 3.39 3.62 6.73
N SER A 252 3.13 2.69 7.65
CA SER A 252 3.19 1.25 7.36
C SER A 252 2.07 0.82 6.44
N LEU A 253 2.29 -0.17 5.59
CA LEU A 253 1.26 -0.64 4.65
C LEU A 253 0.10 -1.30 5.42
N PRO A 254 -1.15 -0.79 5.33
CA PRO A 254 -2.26 -1.34 6.08
C PRO A 254 -2.67 -2.72 5.54
N PHE A 255 -3.11 -3.60 6.42
CA PHE A 255 -3.78 -4.84 6.00
C PHE A 255 -5.18 -4.55 5.42
N LEU A 256 -5.66 -5.47 4.58
CA LEU A 256 -6.83 -5.30 3.72
C LEU A 256 -8.03 -6.22 4.02
N TRP A 257 -7.89 -7.29 4.80
CA TRP A 257 -9.09 -8.05 5.20
C TRP A 257 -10.04 -7.13 5.98
N ASP A 258 -11.35 -7.37 5.81
CA ASP A 258 -12.43 -6.53 6.33
C ASP A 258 -12.49 -5.07 5.80
N ILE A 259 -11.59 -4.63 4.92
CA ILE A 259 -11.57 -3.21 4.46
C ILE A 259 -12.90 -2.76 3.84
N TRP A 260 -13.58 -3.66 3.14
CA TRP A 260 -14.88 -3.40 2.51
C TRP A 260 -16.00 -3.12 3.52
N ARG A 261 -15.80 -3.42 4.81
CA ARG A 261 -16.78 -3.15 5.87
C ARG A 261 -16.68 -1.73 6.41
N PHE A 262 -15.56 -1.04 6.20
CA PHE A 262 -15.32 0.28 6.78
C PHE A 262 -16.07 1.38 6.03
N ASP A 263 -16.53 2.38 6.75
CA ASP A 263 -17.12 3.59 6.19
C ASP A 263 -16.09 4.50 5.51
N TRP A 264 -14.90 4.60 6.11
CA TRP A 264 -13.78 5.42 5.68
C TRP A 264 -12.47 4.65 5.87
N VAL A 265 -11.56 4.79 4.91
CA VAL A 265 -10.31 4.01 4.85
C VAL A 265 -9.10 4.93 4.75
N GLN A 266 -7.89 4.35 4.73
CA GLN A 266 -6.59 5.00 5.00
C GLN A 266 -6.41 5.34 6.49
N TYR A 267 -5.17 5.57 6.95
CA TYR A 267 -4.91 5.84 8.37
C TYR A 267 -5.62 7.10 8.87
N THR A 268 -5.62 8.16 8.06
CA THR A 268 -6.33 9.41 8.37
C THR A 268 -7.83 9.33 8.08
N GLY A 269 -8.30 8.22 7.48
CA GLY A 269 -9.72 8.00 7.18
C GLY A 269 -10.26 8.95 6.11
N PHE A 270 -9.44 9.46 5.19
CA PHE A 270 -9.85 10.60 4.36
C PHE A 270 -10.72 10.24 3.16
N THR A 271 -10.88 8.96 2.78
CA THR A 271 -11.62 8.53 1.58
C THR A 271 -12.57 7.37 1.86
N ASN A 272 -13.70 7.31 1.15
CA ASN A 272 -14.79 6.34 1.40
C ASN A 272 -15.14 5.42 0.21
N GLN A 273 -14.73 5.74 -1.01
CA GLN A 273 -15.15 5.04 -2.24
C GLN A 273 -13.97 4.25 -2.82
N ALA A 274 -14.15 2.93 -2.95
CA ALA A 274 -13.10 1.96 -3.28
C ALA A 274 -12.39 2.20 -4.63
N MET A 275 -13.13 2.37 -5.73
CA MET A 275 -12.57 2.64 -7.05
C MET A 275 -11.86 3.98 -7.11
N ALA A 276 -12.46 5.06 -6.58
CA ALA A 276 -11.79 6.36 -6.55
C ALA A 276 -10.47 6.28 -5.77
N ARG A 277 -10.48 5.63 -4.60
CA ARG A 277 -9.28 5.34 -3.81
C ARG A 277 -8.25 4.58 -4.64
N ASN A 278 -8.63 3.46 -5.26
CA ASN A 278 -7.72 2.60 -6.00
C ASN A 278 -7.11 3.30 -7.21
N VAL A 279 -7.89 4.07 -7.97
CA VAL A 279 -7.37 4.91 -9.07
C VAL A 279 -6.37 5.93 -8.53
N GLY A 280 -6.68 6.61 -7.43
CA GLY A 280 -5.76 7.57 -6.80
C GLY A 280 -4.44 6.94 -6.33
N GLU A 281 -4.50 5.75 -5.73
CA GLU A 281 -3.33 4.98 -5.32
C GLU A 281 -2.50 4.51 -6.53
N THR A 282 -3.17 4.06 -7.60
CA THR A 282 -2.56 3.62 -8.86
C THR A 282 -1.74 4.74 -9.51
N LEU A 283 -2.25 5.98 -9.50
CA LEU A 283 -1.49 7.17 -9.94
C LEU A 283 -0.23 7.39 -9.07
N GLY A 284 -0.33 7.15 -7.76
CA GLY A 284 0.81 7.21 -6.84
C GLY A 284 1.91 6.20 -7.11
N VAL A 285 1.55 5.05 -7.70
CA VAL A 285 2.47 4.00 -8.15
C VAL A 285 2.84 4.20 -9.63
N LEU A 286 2.76 5.45 -10.10
CA LEU A 286 3.25 5.88 -11.42
C LEU A 286 2.47 5.30 -12.60
N ALA A 287 1.16 5.09 -12.46
CA ALA A 287 0.33 4.94 -13.65
C ALA A 287 0.39 6.23 -14.49
N PRO A 288 0.79 6.15 -15.78
CA PRO A 288 0.88 7.31 -16.65
C PRO A 288 -0.44 8.08 -16.71
N ILE A 289 -0.39 9.41 -16.61
CA ILE A 289 -1.57 10.26 -16.79
C ILE A 289 -1.22 11.54 -17.54
N LYS A 290 -2.03 11.89 -18.54
CA LYS A 290 -1.88 13.11 -19.33
C LYS A 290 -2.71 14.25 -18.72
N LEU A 291 -2.07 15.15 -17.97
CA LEU A 291 -2.74 16.31 -17.35
C LEU A 291 -2.43 17.64 -18.04
N VAL A 292 -1.29 17.74 -18.71
CA VAL A 292 -0.83 18.92 -19.45
C VAL A 292 -0.31 18.54 -20.83
N ASP A 293 -0.19 19.52 -21.72
CA ASP A 293 0.51 19.33 -22.99
C ASP A 293 2.04 19.24 -22.79
N LYS A 294 2.79 19.05 -23.87
CA LYS A 294 4.26 18.95 -23.83
C LYS A 294 4.96 20.24 -23.39
N GLN A 295 4.24 21.36 -23.36
CA GLN A 295 4.70 22.68 -22.93
C GLN A 295 4.23 23.03 -21.52
N GLY A 296 3.53 22.12 -20.84
CA GLY A 296 3.01 22.32 -19.50
C GLY A 296 1.70 23.12 -19.43
N ASN A 297 1.02 23.37 -20.56
CA ASN A 297 -0.24 24.10 -20.55
C ASN A 297 -1.42 23.17 -20.22
N PRO A 298 -2.51 23.71 -19.63
CA PRO A 298 -3.75 22.95 -19.41
C PRO A 298 -4.29 22.35 -20.71
N LEU A 299 -4.74 21.10 -20.64
CA LEU A 299 -5.37 20.41 -21.77
C LEU A 299 -6.86 20.76 -21.90
N PRO A 300 -7.43 20.66 -23.11
CA PRO A 300 -8.87 20.67 -23.28
C PRO A 300 -9.49 19.46 -22.55
N ALA A 301 -10.74 19.62 -22.09
CA ALA A 301 -11.43 18.58 -21.32
C ALA A 301 -11.53 17.22 -22.04
N SER A 302 -11.49 17.18 -23.38
CA SER A 302 -11.49 15.94 -24.16
C SER A 302 -10.19 15.13 -24.03
N GLU A 303 -9.05 15.78 -23.84
CA GLU A 303 -7.72 15.14 -23.77
C GLU A 303 -7.21 14.94 -22.35
N LEU A 304 -7.76 15.67 -21.38
CA LEU A 304 -7.38 15.56 -19.98
C LEU A 304 -7.67 14.15 -19.43
N GLY A 305 -6.68 13.57 -18.75
CA GLY A 305 -6.84 12.32 -17.99
C GLY A 305 -6.65 11.05 -18.81
N GLU A 306 -6.03 11.11 -19.99
CA GLU A 306 -5.60 9.90 -20.71
C GLU A 306 -4.61 9.12 -19.84
N THR A 307 -4.93 7.87 -19.52
CA THR A 307 -4.17 7.02 -18.61
C THR A 307 -4.34 5.55 -18.99
N VAL A 308 -3.50 4.66 -18.48
CA VAL A 308 -3.58 3.20 -18.73
C VAL A 308 -4.11 2.41 -17.54
N VAL A 309 -4.69 3.09 -16.54
CA VAL A 309 -5.34 2.46 -15.38
C VAL A 309 -6.33 1.37 -15.81
N ASP A 310 -6.16 0.18 -15.21
CA ASP A 310 -6.98 -1.00 -15.44
C ASP A 310 -8.15 -1.07 -14.45
N VAL A 311 -9.30 -0.53 -14.87
CA VAL A 311 -10.49 -0.43 -14.00
C VAL A 311 -11.08 -1.80 -13.69
N ASP A 312 -11.07 -2.71 -14.66
CA ASP A 312 -11.57 -4.08 -14.47
C ASP A 312 -10.67 -4.86 -13.51
N GLY A 313 -9.35 -4.72 -13.65
CA GLY A 313 -8.37 -5.29 -12.74
C GLY A 313 -8.57 -4.79 -11.30
N LEU A 314 -8.75 -3.47 -11.11
CA LEU A 314 -9.05 -2.88 -9.81
C LEU A 314 -10.39 -3.36 -9.23
N HIS A 315 -11.43 -3.50 -10.07
CA HIS A 315 -12.73 -4.03 -9.64
C HIS A 315 -12.64 -5.50 -9.22
N CYS A 316 -11.87 -6.31 -9.97
CA CYS A 316 -11.59 -7.71 -9.64
C CYS A 316 -10.90 -7.83 -8.27
N ALA A 317 -9.85 -7.04 -8.04
CA ALA A 317 -9.13 -7.01 -6.78
C ALA A 317 -10.04 -6.66 -5.59
N GLU A 318 -10.89 -5.61 -5.71
CA GLU A 318 -11.86 -5.26 -4.67
C GLU A 318 -12.84 -6.38 -4.35
N GLY A 319 -13.33 -7.07 -5.39
CA GLY A 319 -14.23 -8.19 -5.19
C GLY A 319 -13.57 -9.38 -4.49
N LEU A 320 -12.29 -9.67 -4.79
CA LEU A 320 -11.50 -10.67 -4.07
C LEU A 320 -11.35 -10.30 -2.59
N LEU A 321 -11.05 -9.02 -2.27
CA LEU A 321 -10.90 -8.54 -0.90
C LEU A 321 -12.17 -8.70 -0.05
N ARG A 322 -13.37 -8.75 -0.66
CA ARG A 322 -14.63 -9.02 0.06
C ARG A 322 -14.71 -10.45 0.61
N MET A 323 -14.02 -11.39 -0.03
CA MET A 323 -13.99 -12.80 0.38
C MET A 323 -12.82 -13.12 1.31
N LEU A 324 -11.81 -12.25 1.38
CA LEU A 324 -10.62 -12.48 2.16
C LEU A 324 -10.93 -12.46 3.65
N LYS A 325 -10.62 -13.57 4.34
CA LYS A 325 -10.76 -13.67 5.79
C LYS A 325 -9.45 -13.25 6.50
N PRO A 326 -9.54 -12.77 7.75
CA PRO A 326 -8.35 -12.54 8.58
C PRO A 326 -7.48 -13.81 8.71
N PRO A 327 -6.15 -13.68 8.88
CA PRO A 327 -5.26 -14.82 9.04
C PRO A 327 -5.52 -15.58 10.34
N LYS A 328 -5.46 -16.91 10.27
CA LYS A 328 -5.64 -17.79 11.43
C LYS A 328 -4.30 -18.13 12.09
N TRP A 329 -4.27 -18.18 13.42
CA TRP A 329 -3.10 -18.63 14.17
C TRP A 329 -2.82 -20.13 13.93
N PRO A 330 -1.65 -20.49 13.36
CA PRO A 330 -1.30 -21.88 13.09
C PRO A 330 -0.68 -22.54 14.34
N GLN A 331 -1.51 -23.16 15.18
CA GLN A 331 -1.03 -23.78 16.44
C GLN A 331 0.06 -24.84 16.23
N ASP A 332 0.02 -25.53 15.10
CA ASP A 332 1.01 -26.54 14.69
C ASP A 332 2.40 -25.96 14.41
N ILE A 333 2.50 -24.66 14.12
CA ILE A 333 3.76 -23.97 13.80
C ILE A 333 4.17 -23.00 14.91
N LEU A 334 3.27 -22.11 15.33
CA LEU A 334 3.57 -21.03 16.29
C LEU A 334 3.25 -21.38 17.74
N GLY A 335 2.73 -22.58 17.99
CA GLY A 335 2.42 -23.11 19.32
C GLY A 335 0.94 -23.03 19.71
N ASN A 336 0.56 -23.88 20.66
CA ASN A 336 -0.81 -23.98 21.16
C ASN A 336 -1.24 -22.73 21.93
N ILE A 337 -2.55 -22.46 21.90
CA ILE A 337 -3.18 -21.37 22.63
C ILE A 337 -3.45 -21.76 24.08
N ASP A 338 -3.10 -20.88 25.02
CA ASP A 338 -3.54 -20.96 26.41
C ASP A 338 -4.95 -20.33 26.53
N PHE A 339 -5.98 -21.18 26.49
CA PHE A 339 -7.38 -20.69 26.50
C PHE A 339 -7.81 -20.03 27.80
N GLU A 340 -7.19 -20.36 28.95
CA GLU A 340 -7.51 -19.64 30.19
C GLU A 340 -7.00 -18.19 30.10
N ARG A 341 -5.77 -18.00 29.62
CA ARG A 341 -5.23 -16.65 29.35
C ARG A 341 -5.99 -15.93 28.26
N ALA A 342 -6.36 -16.62 27.18
CA ALA A 342 -7.12 -16.00 26.09
C ALA A 342 -8.50 -15.53 26.55
N ARG A 343 -9.16 -16.26 27.45
CA ARG A 343 -10.43 -15.81 28.06
C ARG A 343 -10.25 -14.60 28.98
N ALA A 344 -9.18 -14.57 29.78
CA ALA A 344 -8.84 -13.38 30.58
C ALA A 344 -8.54 -12.17 29.67
N GLY A 345 -7.76 -12.38 28.61
CA GLY A 345 -7.45 -11.37 27.59
C GLY A 345 -8.68 -10.84 26.86
N LYS A 346 -9.66 -11.72 26.58
CA LYS A 346 -10.96 -11.33 26.00
C LYS A 346 -11.68 -10.32 26.88
N GLN A 347 -11.69 -10.52 28.19
CA GLN A 347 -12.30 -9.59 29.15
C GLN A 347 -11.54 -8.25 29.16
N LEU A 348 -10.21 -8.28 29.24
CA LEU A 348 -9.38 -7.08 29.18
C LEU A 348 -9.59 -6.28 27.89
N PHE A 349 -9.74 -6.96 26.76
CA PHE A 349 -10.02 -6.32 25.49
C PHE A 349 -11.39 -5.62 25.50
N ALA A 350 -12.42 -6.27 26.03
CA ALA A 350 -13.74 -5.65 26.18
C ALA A 350 -13.68 -4.39 27.05
N ASP A 351 -12.93 -4.44 28.16
CA ASP A 351 -12.84 -3.36 29.15
C ASP A 351 -11.98 -2.17 28.69
N HIS A 352 -10.96 -2.42 27.86
CA HIS A 352 -9.93 -1.40 27.57
C HIS A 352 -9.69 -1.10 26.10
N CYS A 353 -10.17 -1.93 25.18
CA CYS A 353 -9.80 -1.83 23.77
C CYS A 353 -11.01 -1.72 22.84
N GLN A 354 -12.08 -2.46 23.12
CA GLN A 354 -13.23 -2.61 22.24
C GLN A 354 -13.93 -1.28 21.92
N HIS A 355 -13.91 -0.31 22.83
CA HIS A 355 -14.50 1.01 22.56
C HIS A 355 -13.83 1.76 21.39
N CYS A 356 -12.54 1.54 21.14
CA CYS A 356 -11.88 2.09 19.95
C CYS A 356 -11.82 1.07 18.82
N HIS A 357 -11.52 -0.19 19.15
CA HIS A 357 -11.14 -1.24 18.19
C HIS A 357 -12.24 -2.24 17.83
N GLY A 358 -13.35 -2.31 18.56
CA GLY A 358 -14.43 -3.23 18.21
C GLY A 358 -15.01 -2.89 16.83
N PRO A 359 -15.59 -3.84 16.09
CA PRO A 359 -16.33 -3.49 14.90
C PRO A 359 -17.54 -2.68 15.34
N HIS A 360 -17.47 -1.36 15.16
CA HIS A 360 -18.53 -0.41 15.47
C HIS A 360 -19.66 -0.54 14.46
N ILE A 361 -20.42 -1.63 14.59
CA ILE A 361 -21.50 -1.98 13.66
C ILE A 361 -22.57 -0.88 13.71
N SER A 362 -22.82 -0.28 12.56
CA SER A 362 -23.82 0.77 12.37
C SER A 362 -24.66 0.49 11.13
N GLU A 363 -25.83 1.12 11.10
CA GLU A 363 -26.63 1.24 9.89
C GLU A 363 -25.81 1.95 8.79
N PRO A 364 -25.90 1.51 7.54
CA PRO A 364 -25.25 2.16 6.40
C PRO A 364 -25.81 3.57 6.16
N TYR A 365 -25.00 4.42 5.53
CA TYR A 365 -25.42 5.79 5.22
C TYR A 365 -26.35 5.87 4.01
N ALA A 366 -27.28 6.81 4.06
CA ALA A 366 -27.94 7.36 2.89
C ALA A 366 -27.17 8.62 2.46
N TRP A 367 -26.25 8.45 1.51
CA TRP A 367 -25.34 9.50 1.10
C TRP A 367 -26.06 10.56 0.26
N PRO A 368 -26.04 11.84 0.68
CA PRO A 368 -26.51 12.93 -0.18
C PRO A 368 -25.71 12.98 -1.47
N VAL A 369 -26.40 13.09 -2.60
CA VAL A 369 -25.76 13.22 -3.92
C VAL A 369 -25.83 14.65 -4.45
N ALA A 370 -24.87 14.95 -5.30
CA ALA A 370 -24.85 16.07 -6.20
C ALA A 370 -25.88 15.82 -7.32
N ASP A 371 -26.97 16.57 -7.36
CA ASP A 371 -28.08 16.36 -8.31
C ASP A 371 -28.16 17.40 -9.44
N GLN A 372 -27.27 18.39 -9.42
CA GLN A 372 -27.20 19.46 -10.40
C GLN A 372 -25.77 19.98 -10.56
N ALA A 373 -25.52 20.76 -11.60
CA ALA A 373 -24.21 21.39 -11.82
C ALA A 373 -23.80 22.29 -10.65
N ASN A 374 -22.51 22.23 -10.28
CA ASN A 374 -21.90 22.95 -9.15
C ASN A 374 -22.64 22.79 -7.80
N PRO A 375 -22.95 21.56 -7.39
CA PRO A 375 -23.73 21.32 -6.19
C PRO A 375 -22.89 21.63 -4.95
N GLN A 376 -23.54 22.21 -3.94
CA GLN A 376 -22.91 22.49 -2.65
C GLN A 376 -23.14 21.31 -1.71
N ILE A 377 -22.20 20.37 -1.66
CA ILE A 377 -22.17 19.32 -0.65
C ILE A 377 -21.25 19.76 0.49
N PRO A 378 -21.71 19.82 1.75
CA PRO A 378 -20.88 20.24 2.88
C PRO A 378 -19.56 19.46 2.97
N GLY A 379 -18.45 20.20 3.09
CA GLY A 379 -17.11 19.62 3.22
C GLY A 379 -16.52 19.04 1.93
N GLN A 380 -17.20 19.16 0.78
CA GLN A 380 -16.70 18.69 -0.50
C GLN A 380 -16.39 19.88 -1.40
N ILE A 381 -15.28 19.84 -2.13
CA ILE A 381 -14.82 20.97 -2.95
C ILE A 381 -15.13 20.83 -4.44
N ASN A 382 -15.33 19.60 -4.90
CA ASN A 382 -15.69 19.30 -6.28
C ASN A 382 -16.42 17.96 -6.31
N SER A 383 -17.70 17.96 -6.66
CA SER A 383 -18.50 16.74 -6.79
C SER A 383 -19.04 16.67 -8.21
N ASN A 384 -18.88 15.53 -8.87
CA ASN A 384 -19.40 15.32 -10.20
C ASN A 384 -20.86 14.84 -10.11
N TRP A 385 -21.81 15.75 -10.35
CA TRP A 385 -23.23 15.46 -10.26
C TRP A 385 -23.71 14.39 -11.25
N GLN A 386 -23.11 14.29 -12.43
CA GLN A 386 -23.49 13.28 -13.41
C GLN A 386 -23.07 11.90 -12.92
N TRP A 387 -21.85 11.79 -12.41
CA TRP A 387 -21.38 10.54 -11.82
C TRP A 387 -22.21 10.17 -10.60
N ASP A 388 -22.37 11.10 -9.65
CA ASP A 388 -23.20 10.92 -8.46
C ASP A 388 -24.62 10.45 -8.82
N MET A 389 -25.29 11.06 -9.79
CA MET A 389 -26.63 10.66 -10.23
C MET A 389 -26.68 9.38 -11.07
N ALA A 390 -25.55 8.90 -11.58
CA ALA A 390 -25.47 7.68 -12.39
C ALA A 390 -25.43 6.38 -11.56
N GLY A 391 -25.42 6.47 -10.23
CA GLY A 391 -25.50 5.30 -9.35
C GLY A 391 -26.94 4.84 -9.14
N ASP A 392 -27.12 3.94 -8.18
CA ASP A 392 -28.45 3.50 -7.77
C ASP A 392 -29.06 4.52 -6.78
N ILE A 393 -29.97 5.35 -7.31
CA ILE A 393 -30.54 6.50 -6.59
C ILE A 393 -31.86 6.10 -5.89
N SER A 394 -31.91 6.40 -4.60
CA SER A 394 -33.11 6.38 -3.78
C SER A 394 -33.53 7.81 -3.39
N GLN A 395 -34.74 7.95 -2.83
CA GLN A 395 -35.20 9.21 -2.24
C GLN A 395 -35.20 9.10 -0.72
N GLN A 396 -34.76 10.15 -0.04
CA GLN A 396 -34.91 10.32 1.41
C GLN A 396 -35.24 11.78 1.70
N ASP A 397 -36.35 12.01 2.41
CA ASP A 397 -36.86 13.35 2.73
C ASP A 397 -36.98 14.27 1.50
N GLY A 398 -37.40 13.69 0.36
CA GLY A 398 -37.57 14.39 -0.92
C GLY A 398 -36.26 14.78 -1.62
N ARG A 399 -35.12 14.25 -1.17
CA ARG A 399 -33.80 14.46 -1.79
C ARG A 399 -33.24 13.15 -2.34
N PRO A 400 -32.56 13.19 -3.50
CA PRO A 400 -31.86 12.02 -4.00
C PRO A 400 -30.70 11.66 -3.07
N VAL A 401 -30.55 10.36 -2.84
CA VAL A 401 -29.46 9.79 -2.06
C VAL A 401 -28.99 8.49 -2.71
N ARG A 402 -27.72 8.13 -2.50
CA ARG A 402 -27.25 6.77 -2.73
C ARG A 402 -27.25 6.01 -1.42
N ARG A 403 -27.98 4.89 -1.38
CA ARG A 403 -27.95 3.97 -0.24
C ARG A 403 -26.81 2.99 -0.46
N ASP A 404 -25.93 2.93 0.52
CA ASP A 404 -24.87 1.92 0.56
C ASP A 404 -25.50 0.51 0.53
N TRP A 405 -24.95 -0.38 -0.30
CA TRP A 405 -25.50 -1.73 -0.51
C TRP A 405 -25.16 -2.72 0.61
N ARG A 406 -24.28 -2.36 1.55
CA ARG A 406 -24.02 -3.18 2.73
C ARG A 406 -25.25 -3.19 3.63
N SER A 407 -25.51 -4.30 4.31
CA SER A 407 -26.56 -4.34 5.35
C SER A 407 -26.11 -3.69 6.66
N THR A 408 -24.81 -3.71 6.94
CA THR A 408 -24.19 -3.02 8.08
C THR A 408 -22.81 -2.52 7.68
N ILE A 409 -22.37 -1.42 8.29
CA ILE A 409 -21.01 -0.88 8.14
C ILE A 409 -20.28 -0.89 9.47
N TRP A 410 -18.96 -0.77 9.45
CA TRP A 410 -18.14 -0.52 10.63
C TRP A 410 -17.71 0.94 10.62
N SER A 411 -18.33 1.74 11.50
CA SER A 411 -18.03 3.16 11.64
C SER A 411 -16.99 3.38 12.73
N MET A 412 -15.72 3.18 12.35
CA MET A 412 -14.61 3.28 13.29
C MET A 412 -14.36 4.75 13.68
N PRO A 413 -14.07 5.05 14.96
CA PRO A 413 -13.85 6.42 15.39
C PRO A 413 -12.56 7.01 14.80
N TRP A 414 -12.62 8.28 14.41
CA TRP A 414 -11.44 9.12 14.28
C TRP A 414 -11.02 9.60 15.66
N ILE A 415 -9.83 9.21 16.09
CA ILE A 415 -9.25 9.68 17.34
C ILE A 415 -8.27 10.79 17.00
N SER A 416 -8.49 11.99 17.56
CA SER A 416 -7.66 13.15 17.26
C SER A 416 -6.19 12.89 17.61
N THR A 417 -5.24 13.45 16.84
CA THR A 417 -3.81 13.25 17.13
C THR A 417 -3.38 13.76 18.50
N GLN A 418 -4.12 14.72 19.06
CA GLN A 418 -3.91 15.23 20.42
C GLN A 418 -4.35 14.21 21.49
N GLU A 419 -5.45 13.51 21.25
CA GLU A 419 -6.02 12.52 22.17
C GLU A 419 -5.27 11.19 22.11
N ILE A 420 -5.10 10.61 20.91
CA ILE A 420 -4.35 9.34 20.75
C ILE A 420 -2.86 9.53 21.02
N GLY A 421 -2.39 10.77 20.85
CA GLY A 421 -1.02 11.19 21.15
C GLY A 421 0.04 10.44 20.37
N THR A 422 -0.27 9.74 19.28
CA THR A 422 0.74 9.13 18.38
C THR A 422 1.36 10.20 17.46
N ASP A 423 2.40 9.85 16.69
CA ASP A 423 3.07 10.84 15.82
C ASP A 423 2.04 11.58 14.93
N PRO A 424 1.89 12.91 15.04
CA PRO A 424 0.85 13.64 14.32
C PRO A 424 1.24 13.94 12.87
N LYS A 425 2.50 13.70 12.48
CA LYS A 425 3.09 14.28 11.27
C LYS A 425 2.39 13.85 9.98
N LEU A 426 1.89 12.61 9.89
CA LEU A 426 1.12 12.15 8.74
C LEU A 426 -0.19 12.93 8.58
N ALA A 427 -0.96 13.07 9.67
CA ALA A 427 -2.21 13.83 9.66
C ALA A 427 -1.97 15.34 9.47
N ASP A 428 -0.87 15.87 10.03
CA ASP A 428 -0.49 17.27 9.85
C ASP A 428 -0.10 17.57 8.41
N ASN A 429 0.77 16.76 7.81
CA ASN A 429 1.14 16.90 6.40
C ASN A 429 -0.10 16.82 5.49
N TYR A 430 -1.01 15.89 5.76
CA TYR A 430 -2.29 15.80 5.03
C TYR A 430 -3.08 17.10 5.12
N MET A 431 -3.16 17.71 6.31
CA MET A 431 -3.96 18.91 6.55
C MET A 431 -3.26 20.22 6.22
N ASP A 432 -1.93 20.28 6.15
CA ASP A 432 -1.13 21.51 6.05
C ASP A 432 -0.48 21.70 4.69
N ASN A 433 -0.05 20.62 4.03
CA ASN A 433 0.53 20.75 2.70
C ASN A 433 -0.54 21.28 1.72
N ARG A 434 -0.14 22.25 0.91
CA ARG A 434 -1.01 22.88 -0.10
C ARG A 434 -0.38 22.80 -1.48
N TYR A 435 -1.20 22.43 -2.45
CA TYR A 435 -0.84 22.22 -3.85
C TYR A 435 -1.71 23.12 -4.73
N ASP A 436 -1.08 23.77 -5.69
CA ASP A 436 -1.75 24.53 -6.74
C ASP A 436 -2.44 23.57 -7.72
N ALA A 437 -3.77 23.58 -7.73
CA ALA A 437 -4.62 22.78 -8.61
C ALA A 437 -5.15 23.58 -9.81
N SER A 438 -4.64 24.79 -10.08
CA SER A 438 -5.20 25.73 -11.04
C SER A 438 -5.19 25.24 -12.50
N LYS A 439 -4.29 24.32 -12.86
CA LYS A 439 -4.33 23.69 -14.20
C LYS A 439 -5.45 22.65 -14.35
N LEU A 440 -5.99 22.12 -13.25
CA LEU A 440 -7.16 21.24 -13.25
C LEU A 440 -8.46 22.05 -13.14
N VAL A 441 -8.46 23.05 -12.25
CA VAL A 441 -9.59 23.95 -12.03
C VAL A 441 -9.10 25.39 -12.05
N PRO A 442 -9.25 26.10 -13.18
CA PRO A 442 -8.78 27.48 -13.31
C PRO A 442 -9.28 28.39 -12.17
N GLY A 443 -8.35 29.11 -11.54
CA GLY A 443 -8.65 30.02 -10.42
C GLY A 443 -8.89 29.34 -9.07
N SER A 444 -8.70 28.03 -8.95
CA SER A 444 -8.78 27.34 -7.65
C SER A 444 -7.74 27.88 -6.67
N LYS A 445 -8.11 27.98 -5.39
CA LYS A 445 -7.14 28.19 -4.30
C LYS A 445 -6.29 26.93 -4.13
N PRO A 446 -5.07 27.04 -3.55
CA PRO A 446 -4.29 25.86 -3.19
C PRO A 446 -5.07 24.91 -2.26
N VAL A 447 -5.00 23.62 -2.54
CA VAL A 447 -5.77 22.56 -1.88
C VAL A 447 -4.85 21.59 -1.14
N ASN A 448 -5.39 20.86 -0.16
CA ASN A 448 -4.66 19.75 0.43
C ASN A 448 -4.63 18.53 -0.54
N ALA A 449 -3.89 17.47 -0.20
CA ALA A 449 -3.76 16.31 -1.09
C ALA A 449 -5.09 15.58 -1.36
N GLY A 450 -5.92 15.39 -0.32
CA GLY A 450 -7.24 14.76 -0.45
C GLY A 450 -8.22 15.61 -1.26
N ASP A 451 -8.26 16.92 -1.00
CA ASP A 451 -9.03 17.89 -1.78
C ASP A 451 -8.60 17.89 -3.26
N GLY A 452 -7.29 17.94 -3.54
CA GLY A 452 -6.78 17.87 -4.91
C GLY A 452 -7.14 16.56 -5.61
N LEU A 453 -7.05 15.43 -4.89
CA LEU A 453 -7.49 14.13 -5.42
C LEU A 453 -9.01 14.11 -5.63
N GLN A 454 -9.78 14.78 -4.78
CA GLN A 454 -11.21 14.91 -4.99
C GLN A 454 -11.53 15.58 -6.32
N VAL A 455 -10.85 16.68 -6.64
CA VAL A 455 -10.98 17.37 -7.93
C VAL A 455 -10.61 16.44 -9.09
N LEU A 456 -9.42 15.83 -9.03
CA LEU A 456 -8.93 15.02 -10.13
C LEU A 456 -9.81 13.78 -10.37
N LEU A 457 -10.15 13.04 -9.31
CA LEU A 457 -10.82 11.75 -9.46
C LEU A 457 -12.30 11.89 -9.83
N ASN A 458 -12.98 12.99 -9.43
CA ASN A 458 -14.31 13.31 -9.94
C ASN A 458 -14.34 13.61 -11.44
N LEU A 459 -13.19 14.02 -12.02
CA LEU A 459 -13.04 14.18 -13.47
C LEU A 459 -12.62 12.86 -14.13
N LEU A 460 -11.67 12.15 -13.52
CA LEU A 460 -10.99 11.00 -14.12
C LEU A 460 -11.82 9.71 -14.10
N VAL A 461 -12.44 9.36 -12.96
CA VAL A 461 -13.16 8.07 -12.83
C VAL A 461 -14.32 7.94 -13.82
N PRO A 462 -15.17 8.98 -14.04
CA PRO A 462 -16.23 8.88 -15.04
C PRO A 462 -15.71 8.73 -16.48
N LYS A 463 -14.57 9.36 -16.80
CA LYS A 463 -13.89 9.18 -18.09
C LYS A 463 -13.37 7.75 -18.27
N LEU A 464 -12.80 7.19 -17.20
CA LEU A 464 -12.37 5.80 -17.17
C LEU A 464 -13.56 4.87 -17.39
N TYR A 465 -14.68 5.06 -16.67
CA TYR A 465 -15.90 4.26 -16.88
C TYR A 465 -16.40 4.33 -18.32
N ALA A 466 -16.46 5.53 -18.91
CA ALA A 466 -16.85 5.69 -20.31
C ALA A 466 -15.92 4.96 -21.29
N ARG A 467 -14.60 4.94 -21.03
CA ARG A 467 -13.62 4.23 -21.87
C ARG A 467 -13.74 2.71 -21.77
N TRP A 468 -14.10 2.20 -20.60
CA TRP A 468 -14.25 0.77 -20.32
C TRP A 468 -15.70 0.29 -20.52
N ASP A 469 -16.55 1.11 -21.17
CA ASP A 469 -17.98 0.83 -21.41
C ASP A 469 -18.81 0.52 -20.15
N ILE A 470 -18.36 0.97 -18.97
CA ILE A 470 -19.05 0.82 -17.69
C ILE A 470 -20.17 1.87 -17.63
N THR A 471 -21.41 1.44 -17.80
CA THR A 471 -22.58 2.34 -17.92
C THR A 471 -23.79 1.87 -17.12
N GLY A 472 -24.75 2.78 -16.91
CA GLY A 472 -26.03 2.46 -16.29
C GLY A 472 -25.87 1.78 -14.93
N ALA A 473 -26.48 0.60 -14.78
CA ALA A 473 -26.50 -0.13 -13.52
C ALA A 473 -25.12 -0.66 -13.06
N GLU A 474 -24.13 -0.75 -13.96
CA GLU A 474 -22.78 -1.24 -13.59
C GLU A 474 -22.01 -0.21 -12.75
N ILE A 475 -22.30 1.08 -12.89
CA ILE A 475 -21.57 2.17 -12.20
C ILE A 475 -21.60 1.99 -10.68
N ALA A 476 -22.77 1.69 -10.10
CA ALA A 476 -22.90 1.50 -8.66
C ALA A 476 -22.08 0.30 -8.13
N ASN A 477 -21.92 -0.73 -8.97
CA ASN A 477 -21.09 -1.90 -8.65
C ASN A 477 -19.59 -1.59 -8.79
N TYR A 478 -19.18 -0.87 -9.83
CA TYR A 478 -17.79 -0.45 -10.01
C TYR A 478 -17.35 0.58 -8.98
N ASP A 479 -18.26 1.44 -8.50
CA ASP A 479 -18.06 2.29 -7.30
C ASP A 479 -17.91 1.45 -6.02
N GLY A 480 -18.05 0.13 -6.12
CA GLY A 480 -17.85 -0.86 -5.08
C GLY A 480 -19.15 -1.27 -4.42
N LEU A 481 -19.89 -0.31 -3.85
CA LEU A 481 -21.02 -0.56 -2.96
C LEU A 481 -22.10 0.54 -3.05
N ASN A 482 -22.23 1.15 -4.25
CA ASN A 482 -23.07 2.33 -4.48
C ASN A 482 -22.73 3.52 -3.57
N VAL A 483 -21.48 3.64 -3.12
CA VAL A 483 -21.02 4.76 -2.30
C VAL A 483 -20.55 5.89 -3.22
N PRO A 484 -21.03 7.14 -3.09
CA PRO A 484 -20.48 8.24 -3.85
C PRO A 484 -19.12 8.67 -3.28
N PHE A 485 -18.24 9.18 -4.14
CA PHE A 485 -16.90 9.57 -3.72
C PHE A 485 -16.91 10.87 -2.90
N ARG A 486 -16.44 10.77 -1.66
CA ARG A 486 -16.32 11.85 -0.70
C ARG A 486 -14.97 11.81 -0.02
N ILE A 487 -14.57 12.95 0.51
CA ILE A 487 -13.38 13.07 1.36
C ILE A 487 -13.73 13.62 2.74
N ALA A 488 -12.86 13.32 3.70
CA ALA A 488 -12.92 13.83 5.06
C ALA A 488 -11.58 14.47 5.46
N ASN A 489 -11.64 15.68 5.99
CA ASN A 489 -10.47 16.45 6.41
C ASN A 489 -10.37 16.49 7.94
N GLN A 490 -9.62 15.56 8.53
CA GLN A 490 -9.48 15.40 9.97
C GLN A 490 -8.01 15.31 10.40
N ARG A 491 -7.64 15.98 11.50
CA ARG A 491 -6.35 15.76 12.20
C ARG A 491 -6.47 14.59 13.18
N ALA A 492 -6.64 13.40 12.62
CA ALA A 492 -6.96 12.21 13.38
C ALA A 492 -6.48 10.95 12.67
N TYR A 493 -6.46 9.85 13.41
CA TYR A 493 -6.32 8.51 12.85
C TYR A 493 -7.55 7.68 13.14
N LYS A 494 -7.97 6.84 12.19
CA LYS A 494 -9.03 5.87 12.43
C LYS A 494 -8.49 4.68 13.21
N ALA A 495 -9.18 4.31 14.28
CA ALA A 495 -8.99 3.01 14.89
C ALA A 495 -9.40 1.89 13.91
N ARG A 496 -8.83 0.70 14.07
CA ARG A 496 -9.12 -0.46 13.21
C ARG A 496 -9.46 -1.68 14.06
N PRO A 497 -10.37 -2.55 13.61
CA PRO A 497 -10.53 -3.88 14.18
C PRO A 497 -9.24 -4.68 14.16
N LEU A 498 -9.04 -5.48 15.20
CA LEU A 498 -7.77 -6.16 15.46
C LEU A 498 -7.77 -7.64 15.03
N HIS A 499 -8.75 -8.08 14.24
CA HIS A 499 -8.73 -9.43 13.66
C HIS A 499 -7.41 -9.65 12.91
N GLY A 500 -6.69 -10.72 13.25
CA GLY A 500 -5.43 -11.07 12.60
C GLY A 500 -4.28 -10.08 12.81
N VAL A 501 -4.41 -9.09 13.70
CA VAL A 501 -3.38 -8.05 13.91
C VAL A 501 -2.03 -8.62 14.34
N TRP A 502 -2.03 -9.80 14.98
CA TRP A 502 -0.81 -10.51 15.36
C TRP A 502 0.15 -10.71 14.17
N ALA A 503 -0.39 -10.80 12.95
CA ALA A 503 0.36 -11.08 11.72
C ALA A 503 0.83 -9.83 10.96
N THR A 504 0.69 -8.63 11.53
CA THR A 504 1.01 -7.35 10.83
C THR A 504 2.06 -6.48 11.53
N PRO A 505 3.17 -7.02 12.07
CA PRO A 505 4.23 -6.17 12.61
C PRO A 505 4.99 -5.44 11.49
N PRO A 506 5.61 -4.27 11.78
CA PRO A 506 5.50 -3.48 13.01
C PRO A 506 4.17 -2.71 13.15
N PHE A 507 3.94 -2.16 14.34
CA PHE A 507 2.67 -1.56 14.78
C PHE A 507 2.72 -0.03 14.87
N LEU A 508 1.53 0.56 15.05
CA LEU A 508 1.18 1.97 14.81
C LEU A 508 1.21 2.34 13.33
N HIS A 509 0.61 3.49 12.99
CA HIS A 509 0.47 3.93 11.60
C HIS A 509 1.81 4.11 10.88
N ASN A 510 2.91 4.32 11.60
CA ASN A 510 4.25 4.57 11.08
C ASN A 510 5.26 3.44 11.40
N GLY A 511 4.78 2.31 11.94
CA GLY A 511 5.59 1.11 12.16
C GLY A 511 6.69 1.30 13.21
N SER A 512 6.45 2.20 14.17
CA SER A 512 7.43 2.62 15.17
C SER A 512 7.48 1.74 16.42
N VAL A 513 6.63 0.70 16.51
CA VAL A 513 6.61 -0.26 17.61
C VAL A 513 6.75 -1.69 17.07
N PRO A 514 7.79 -2.45 17.44
CA PRO A 514 8.13 -3.69 16.73
C PRO A 514 7.24 -4.89 17.06
N SER A 515 6.57 -4.90 18.21
CA SER A 515 5.72 -6.01 18.65
C SER A 515 4.52 -5.54 19.47
N ILE A 516 3.45 -6.34 19.52
CA ILE A 516 2.27 -6.03 20.35
C ILE A 516 2.65 -5.96 21.83
N TYR A 517 3.55 -6.83 22.30
CA TYR A 517 4.07 -6.74 23.68
C TYR A 517 4.62 -5.35 24.00
N HIS A 518 5.45 -4.77 23.13
CA HIS A 518 5.98 -3.41 23.33
C HIS A 518 4.89 -2.34 23.22
N LEU A 519 3.88 -2.53 22.36
CA LEU A 519 2.76 -1.60 22.23
C LEU A 519 1.96 -1.51 23.54
N LEU A 520 1.73 -2.64 24.21
CA LEU A 520 1.02 -2.72 25.50
C LEU A 520 1.91 -2.37 26.70
N SER A 521 3.23 -2.27 26.51
CA SER A 521 4.18 -1.94 27.58
C SER A 521 4.23 -0.44 27.85
N PRO A 522 4.68 -0.02 29.06
CA PRO A 522 5.00 1.39 29.34
C PRO A 522 5.92 1.99 28.28
N LEU A 523 5.74 3.29 27.99
CA LEU A 523 6.51 3.99 26.96
C LEU A 523 8.03 3.83 27.15
N GLN A 524 8.51 3.84 28.38
CA GLN A 524 9.94 3.70 28.71
C GLN A 524 10.52 2.33 28.34
N GLN A 525 9.67 1.32 28.14
CA GLN A 525 10.05 -0.02 27.71
C GLN A 525 9.95 -0.20 26.19
N ARG A 526 9.39 0.77 25.45
CA ARG A 526 9.35 0.73 23.98
C ARG A 526 10.76 1.02 23.42
N PRO A 527 11.29 0.19 22.51
CA PRO A 527 12.58 0.46 21.88
C PRO A 527 12.55 1.82 21.15
N THR A 528 13.57 2.63 21.37
CA THR A 528 13.75 3.91 20.66
C THR A 528 14.50 3.73 19.34
N THR A 529 15.16 2.59 19.17
CA THR A 529 15.82 2.18 17.93
C THR A 529 15.72 0.67 17.76
N PHE A 530 15.50 0.19 16.53
CA PHE A 530 15.47 -1.25 16.21
C PHE A 530 15.72 -1.50 14.72
N TYR A 531 15.97 -2.75 14.34
CA TYR A 531 16.16 -3.13 12.93
C TYR A 531 14.91 -3.78 12.33
N VAL A 532 14.62 -3.48 11.06
CA VAL A 532 13.48 -4.01 10.27
C VAL A 532 13.99 -4.61 8.96
N GLY A 533 13.31 -5.64 8.46
CA GLY A 533 13.63 -6.31 7.19
C GLY A 533 13.96 -7.79 7.38
N ASN A 534 14.37 -8.19 8.59
CA ASN A 534 14.33 -9.59 8.99
C ASN A 534 12.88 -9.98 9.31
N ARG A 535 12.37 -11.02 8.64
CA ARG A 535 10.99 -11.51 8.82
C ARG A 535 10.84 -12.56 9.92
N GLU A 536 11.92 -12.96 10.60
CA GLU A 536 11.83 -13.94 11.68
C GLU A 536 10.91 -13.42 12.80
N TYR A 537 9.91 -14.23 13.14
CA TYR A 537 8.79 -13.85 13.99
C TYR A 537 8.95 -14.39 15.41
N ASP A 538 8.63 -13.55 16.39
CA ASP A 538 8.53 -13.90 17.80
C ASP A 538 7.05 -14.15 18.18
N PRO A 539 6.61 -15.41 18.30
CA PRO A 539 5.23 -15.74 18.66
C PRO A 539 4.89 -15.43 20.12
N GLN A 540 5.88 -15.15 20.98
CA GLN A 540 5.64 -14.78 22.38
C GLN A 540 5.38 -13.29 22.52
N LYS A 541 6.04 -12.44 21.72
CA LYS A 541 5.86 -10.98 21.75
C LYS A 541 4.96 -10.43 20.65
N LEU A 542 4.60 -11.26 19.69
CA LEU A 542 3.82 -10.96 18.49
C LEU A 542 4.46 -9.82 17.67
N GLY A 543 5.61 -10.11 17.05
CA GLY A 543 6.32 -9.16 16.19
C GLY A 543 7.60 -9.74 15.61
N TYR A 544 8.33 -8.95 14.83
CA TYR A 544 9.62 -9.38 14.28
C TYR A 544 10.73 -9.34 15.33
N LEU A 545 11.74 -10.20 15.16
CA LEU A 545 13.03 -10.05 15.82
C LEU A 545 13.73 -8.78 15.30
N THR A 546 14.24 -7.97 16.23
CA THR A 546 14.69 -6.59 15.95
C THR A 546 16.21 -6.39 16.00
N HIS A 547 16.98 -7.47 16.11
CA HIS A 547 18.44 -7.39 16.11
C HIS A 547 18.97 -7.06 14.71
N LYS A 548 20.17 -6.47 14.66
CA LYS A 548 20.83 -6.14 13.40
C LYS A 548 21.15 -7.41 12.61
N THR A 549 20.73 -7.44 11.35
CA THR A 549 21.14 -8.44 10.36
C THR A 549 21.70 -7.76 9.10
N GLU A 550 22.34 -8.54 8.22
CA GLU A 550 22.68 -8.07 6.86
C GLU A 550 21.40 -7.54 6.17
N GLY A 551 21.50 -6.44 5.43
CA GLY A 551 20.37 -5.87 4.71
C GLY A 551 19.30 -5.14 5.54
N SER A 552 19.35 -5.24 6.86
CA SER A 552 18.30 -4.68 7.73
C SER A 552 18.36 -3.15 7.81
N PHE A 553 17.18 -2.53 7.83
CA PHE A 553 16.98 -1.10 7.97
C PHE A 553 17.03 -0.69 9.45
N PHE A 554 17.81 0.34 9.78
CA PHE A 554 17.86 0.92 11.13
C PHE A 554 16.74 1.94 11.32
N HIS A 555 15.75 1.58 12.14
CA HIS A 555 14.61 2.44 12.47
C HIS A 555 14.91 3.24 13.74
N ASP A 556 14.77 4.56 13.68
CA ASP A 556 14.97 5.50 14.80
C ASP A 556 13.68 6.27 15.09
N THR A 557 13.09 6.03 16.26
CA THR A 557 11.80 6.61 16.66
C THR A 557 11.94 8.03 17.24
N ARG A 558 13.17 8.57 17.32
CA ARG A 558 13.41 9.96 17.76
C ARG A 558 13.17 10.95 16.62
N ILE A 559 13.14 10.47 15.37
CA ILE A 559 12.86 11.27 14.18
C ILE A 559 11.36 11.57 14.11
N GLN A 560 10.99 12.83 13.84
CA GLN A 560 9.60 13.21 13.58
C GLN A 560 9.08 12.48 12.34
N GLY A 561 7.86 11.94 12.39
CA GLY A 561 7.34 10.98 11.41
C GLY A 561 7.54 9.52 11.84
N ASN A 562 8.55 9.23 12.67
CA ASN A 562 8.83 7.89 13.20
C ASN A 562 8.52 7.74 14.70
N ARG A 563 7.91 8.73 15.36
CA ARG A 563 7.77 8.68 16.82
C ARG A 563 6.87 7.53 17.27
N ASN A 564 7.25 6.91 18.39
CA ASN A 564 6.60 5.74 18.99
C ASN A 564 5.79 6.07 20.27
N HIS A 565 5.50 7.34 20.51
CA HIS A 565 4.66 7.79 21.63
C HIS A 565 3.16 7.59 21.34
N GLY A 566 2.31 7.88 22.31
CA GLY A 566 0.86 7.72 22.18
C GLY A 566 0.38 6.29 22.30
N HIS A 567 -0.94 6.12 22.33
CA HIS A 567 -1.59 4.82 22.56
C HIS A 567 -1.01 4.15 23.83
N LEU A 568 -1.09 4.85 24.96
CA LEU A 568 -0.40 4.53 26.20
C LEU A 568 -1.33 3.91 27.26
N PHE A 569 -0.87 2.81 27.85
CA PHE A 569 -1.42 2.22 29.07
C PHE A 569 -0.60 2.72 30.27
N THR A 570 -1.15 3.68 31.02
CA THR A 570 -0.44 4.38 32.10
C THR A 570 -1.43 4.87 33.16
N ASP A 571 -0.98 5.00 34.41
CA ASP A 571 -1.78 5.58 35.49
C ASP A 571 -1.65 7.11 35.59
N VAL A 572 -0.66 7.67 34.90
CA VAL A 572 -0.41 9.12 34.84
C VAL A 572 -1.30 9.74 33.75
N ASP A 573 -1.97 10.83 34.07
CA ASP A 573 -2.74 11.60 33.10
C ASP A 573 -1.81 12.41 32.18
N ILE A 574 -1.60 11.91 30.96
CA ILE A 574 -0.73 12.49 29.93
C ILE A 574 -1.38 12.33 28.55
N PRO A 575 -1.04 13.18 27.56
CA PRO A 575 -1.49 13.00 26.18
C PRO A 575 -1.19 11.60 25.65
N GLY A 576 -2.16 11.00 24.95
CA GLY A 576 -2.04 9.66 24.42
C GLY A 576 -2.36 8.53 25.39
N ARG A 577 -2.77 8.82 26.64
CA ARG A 577 -3.31 7.81 27.55
C ARG A 577 -4.64 7.27 27.01
N ILE A 578 -4.72 5.95 26.86
CA ILE A 578 -5.93 5.24 26.41
C ILE A 578 -6.47 4.23 27.45
N GLY A 579 -5.72 3.98 28.52
CA GLY A 579 -6.11 3.02 29.54
C GLY A 579 -5.16 3.04 30.76
N PRO A 580 -5.50 2.30 31.83
CA PRO A 580 -4.65 2.16 33.01
C PRO A 580 -3.36 1.39 32.68
N LEU A 581 -2.37 1.45 33.57
CA LEU A 581 -1.17 0.64 33.41
C LEU A 581 -1.50 -0.86 33.50
N LEU A 582 -1.11 -1.62 32.48
CA LEU A 582 -1.27 -3.07 32.47
C LEU A 582 -0.12 -3.76 33.23
N SER A 583 -0.46 -4.73 34.07
CA SER A 583 0.53 -5.67 34.59
C SER A 583 1.12 -6.54 33.47
N GLU A 584 2.26 -7.16 33.73
CA GLU A 584 2.88 -8.06 32.73
C GLU A 584 1.97 -9.25 32.39
N MET A 585 1.29 -9.81 33.39
CA MET A 585 0.31 -10.88 33.20
C MET A 585 -0.82 -10.44 32.25
N GLN A 586 -1.42 -9.27 32.50
CA GLN A 586 -2.49 -8.72 31.64
C GLN A 586 -2.02 -8.48 30.21
N ARG A 587 -0.77 -8.07 30.00
CA ARG A 587 -0.20 -7.95 28.64
C ARG A 587 -0.19 -9.31 27.94
N TYR A 588 0.29 -10.36 28.61
CA TYR A 588 0.32 -11.70 28.02
C TYR A 588 -1.08 -12.29 27.81
N GLU A 589 -2.04 -12.02 28.70
CA GLU A 589 -3.44 -12.39 28.52
C GLU A 589 -4.04 -11.75 27.25
N LEU A 590 -3.83 -10.43 27.07
CA LEU A 590 -4.25 -9.73 25.84
C LEU A 590 -3.57 -10.28 24.59
N LEU A 591 -2.25 -10.57 24.65
CA LEU A 591 -1.53 -11.18 23.53
C LEU A 591 -2.15 -12.53 23.15
N GLU A 592 -2.45 -13.37 24.13
CA GLU A 592 -3.02 -14.70 23.89
C GLU A 592 -4.39 -14.61 23.21
N TYR A 593 -5.22 -13.65 23.63
CA TYR A 593 -6.50 -13.38 22.97
C TYR A 593 -6.32 -12.84 21.54
N LEU A 594 -5.40 -11.90 21.31
CA LEU A 594 -5.15 -11.31 19.98
C LEU A 594 -4.68 -12.32 18.92
N LYS A 595 -4.12 -13.46 19.33
CA LYS A 595 -3.81 -14.58 18.42
C LYS A 595 -5.07 -15.20 17.80
N VAL A 596 -6.17 -15.23 18.55
CA VAL A 596 -7.40 -15.98 18.20
C VAL A 596 -8.64 -15.11 18.02
N MET A 597 -8.56 -13.81 18.35
CA MET A 597 -9.67 -12.87 18.35
C MET A 597 -10.49 -12.95 17.06
N GLY A 598 -11.79 -13.17 17.24
CA GLY A 598 -12.79 -13.20 16.18
C GLY A 598 -12.82 -14.48 15.36
N ASN A 599 -11.87 -15.40 15.53
CA ASN A 599 -11.82 -16.63 14.75
C ASN A 599 -12.90 -17.62 15.20
N PRO A 600 -13.85 -18.01 14.32
CA PRO A 600 -14.91 -18.96 14.64
C PRO A 600 -14.41 -20.30 15.16
N ASP A 601 -13.22 -20.74 14.73
CA ASP A 601 -12.62 -22.01 15.14
C ASP A 601 -12.34 -22.08 16.65
N PHE A 602 -12.26 -20.91 17.32
CA PHE A 602 -11.97 -20.79 18.76
C PHE A 602 -13.17 -20.26 19.57
N ASP A 603 -14.34 -20.04 18.96
CA ASP A 603 -15.51 -19.43 19.63
C ASP A 603 -15.95 -20.24 20.86
N GLU A 604 -16.07 -21.55 20.72
CA GLU A 604 -16.46 -22.44 21.82
C GLU A 604 -15.41 -22.44 22.95
N ALA A 605 -14.12 -22.55 22.61
CA ALA A 605 -13.03 -22.57 23.58
C ALA A 605 -12.91 -21.24 24.36
N LEU A 606 -13.33 -20.14 23.75
CA LEU A 606 -13.41 -18.81 24.37
C LEU A 606 -14.71 -18.60 25.18
N ASN A 607 -15.62 -19.57 25.27
CA ASN A 607 -16.97 -19.42 25.84
C ASN A 607 -17.79 -18.33 25.11
N GLY A 608 -17.72 -18.33 23.78
CA GLY A 608 -18.31 -17.34 22.89
C GLY A 608 -17.46 -16.08 22.75
N ASP A 609 -17.24 -15.65 21.52
CA ASP A 609 -16.51 -14.43 21.20
C ASP A 609 -17.45 -13.37 20.58
N PRO A 610 -17.62 -12.19 21.23
CA PRO A 610 -18.35 -11.07 20.63
C PRO A 610 -17.71 -10.57 19.32
N GLN A 611 -16.42 -10.84 19.10
CA GLN A 611 -15.68 -10.45 17.91
C GLN A 611 -15.79 -11.50 16.78
N ASN A 612 -16.54 -12.59 16.98
CA ASN A 612 -16.64 -13.70 16.03
C ASN A 612 -17.08 -13.25 14.63
N TRP A 613 -16.17 -13.34 13.66
CA TRP A 613 -16.42 -12.80 12.34
C TRP A 613 -17.40 -13.59 11.47
N ALA A 614 -17.76 -14.82 11.87
CA ALA A 614 -18.85 -15.55 11.23
C ALA A 614 -20.24 -14.95 11.54
N ARG A 615 -20.35 -14.08 12.56
CA ARG A 615 -21.60 -13.41 12.95
C ARG A 615 -21.82 -12.06 12.26
N TYR A 616 -20.80 -11.52 11.58
CA TYR A 616 -20.95 -10.27 10.83
C TYR A 616 -21.68 -10.50 9.51
N SER A 617 -22.29 -9.43 9.00
CA SER A 617 -22.96 -9.44 7.70
C SER A 617 -22.06 -9.99 6.59
N ALA A 618 -22.61 -10.82 5.74
CA ALA A 618 -21.93 -11.26 4.53
C ALA A 618 -21.79 -10.09 3.54
N PRO A 619 -20.79 -10.12 2.64
CA PRO A 619 -20.75 -9.19 1.51
C PRO A 619 -22.04 -9.21 0.69
N PRO A 620 -22.49 -8.07 0.12
CA PRO A 620 -23.68 -8.05 -0.73
C PRO A 620 -23.59 -9.02 -1.92
N PRO A 621 -24.68 -9.73 -2.28
CA PRO A 621 -24.66 -10.85 -3.23
C PRO A 621 -24.62 -10.48 -4.73
N HIS A 622 -24.54 -9.20 -5.12
CA HIS A 622 -24.66 -8.78 -6.52
C HIS A 622 -23.39 -8.97 -7.36
N GLN A 623 -23.63 -9.38 -8.62
CA GLN A 623 -22.75 -9.66 -9.77
C GLN A 623 -21.27 -9.26 -9.64
N TRP A 624 -20.53 -10.03 -8.86
CA TRP A 624 -19.08 -10.09 -8.99
C TRP A 624 -18.74 -11.00 -10.17
N SER A 625 -18.18 -10.43 -11.24
CA SER A 625 -17.54 -11.22 -12.30
C SER A 625 -16.06 -11.33 -11.99
N ALA A 626 -15.66 -12.42 -11.33
CA ALA A 626 -14.25 -12.85 -11.21
C ALA A 626 -13.61 -13.23 -12.56
N THR A 627 -14.40 -13.16 -13.63
CA THR A 627 -14.22 -13.93 -14.87
C THR A 627 -14.19 -13.07 -16.12
N ARG A 628 -14.09 -11.74 -16.02
CA ARG A 628 -13.76 -10.90 -17.17
C ARG A 628 -12.27 -10.61 -17.15
#